data_AF-A0A4R1J9L6-F1
#
_entry.id   AF-A0A4R1J9L6-F1
#
_cell.length_a   1.000
_cell.length_b   1.000
_cell.length_c   1.000
_cell.angle_alpha   90.00
_cell.angle_beta   90.00
_cell.angle_gamma   90.00
#
_symmetry.space_group_name_H-M   'P 1'
#
loop_
_entity.id
_entity.type
_entity.pdbx_description
1 polymer ?
#
loop_
_entity_poly.entity_id
_entity_poly.type
_entity_poly.pdbx_seq_one_letter_code
_entity_poly.pdbx_strand_id
1 'polypeptide(L)'
;MKKTLLVRSVLLTATFLLSACSSQDYQVKSNLDPHNIKEYFKTSGVQVMSPHELLTHNYKVIGTIEGDSCQEKSNQPPADIVHARVDILNKAANRHADAVVFAHCISFPADNVCLSSVSCFAKAVKLLDK
;
A
#
# COMPACT_ATOMS: atom_id res chain seq x y z
N MET A 1 47.82 43.16 17.15
CA MET A 1 46.75 42.68 18.07
C MET A 1 45.33 42.91 17.57
N LYS A 2 44.92 44.13 17.17
CA LYS A 2 43.52 44.42 16.75
C LYS A 2 43.04 43.60 15.53
N LYS A 3 43.90 43.40 14.51
CA LYS A 3 43.54 42.61 13.31
C LYS A 3 43.33 41.12 13.62
N THR A 4 44.15 40.53 14.48
CA THR A 4 44.03 39.12 14.91
C THR A 4 42.79 38.88 15.77
N LEU A 5 42.38 39.87 16.58
CA LEU A 5 41.15 39.82 17.37
C LEU A 5 39.90 39.91 16.47
N LEU A 6 39.95 40.76 15.43
CA LEU A 6 38.85 40.95 14.48
C LEU A 6 38.64 39.72 13.59
N VAL A 7 39.72 39.06 13.14
CA VAL A 7 39.64 37.79 12.39
C VAL A 7 39.06 36.66 13.24
N ARG A 8 39.44 36.56 14.53
CA ARG A 8 38.85 35.56 15.45
C ARG A 8 37.36 35.79 15.70
N SER A 9 36.93 37.05 15.80
CA SER A 9 35.51 37.41 15.96
C SER A 9 34.69 37.02 14.74
N VAL A 10 35.20 37.30 13.53
CA VAL A 10 34.56 36.92 12.26
C VAL A 10 34.48 35.39 12.09
N LEU A 11 35.52 34.67 12.52
CA LEU A 11 35.51 33.20 12.46
C LEU A 11 34.47 32.59 13.42
N LEU A 12 34.29 33.17 14.62
CA LEU A 12 33.32 32.70 15.60
C LEU A 12 31.87 32.98 15.18
N THR A 13 31.60 34.12 14.56
CA THR A 13 30.26 34.43 14.04
C THR A 13 29.91 33.59 12.82
N ALA A 14 30.90 33.28 11.96
CA ALA A 14 30.68 32.39 10.81
C ALA A 14 30.30 30.96 11.24
N THR A 15 30.93 30.40 12.28
CA THR A 15 30.57 29.06 12.78
C THR A 15 29.21 29.01 13.46
N PHE A 16 28.78 30.10 14.11
CA PHE A 16 27.46 30.17 14.75
C PHE A 16 26.31 30.31 13.72
N LEU A 17 26.56 30.94 12.57
CA LEU A 17 25.57 31.04 11.50
C LEU A 17 25.35 29.71 10.76
N LEU A 18 26.35 28.82 10.73
CA LEU A 18 26.26 27.52 10.07
C LEU A 18 25.45 26.48 10.85
N SER A 19 25.31 26.61 12.18
CA SER A 19 24.52 25.68 13.01
C SER A 19 23.01 25.96 12.99
N ALA A 20 22.58 27.12 12.49
CA ALA A 20 21.18 27.54 12.49
C ALA A 20 20.29 26.85 11.43
N CYS A 21 20.87 26.15 10.44
CA CYS A 21 20.12 25.47 9.38
C CYS A 21 19.70 24.03 9.73
N SER A 22 20.18 23.47 10.85
CA SER A 22 19.95 22.05 11.22
C SER A 22 18.84 21.86 12.27
N SER A 23 18.23 22.93 12.78
CA SER A 23 17.34 22.89 13.94
C SER A 23 15.84 23.04 13.62
N GLN A 24 15.43 22.97 12.36
CA GLN A 24 14.02 22.73 12.04
C GLN A 24 13.77 21.22 12.04
N ASP A 25 12.85 20.76 12.89
CA ASP A 25 12.23 19.44 12.79
C ASP A 25 11.88 19.18 11.32
N TYR A 26 12.69 18.35 10.65
CA TYR A 26 12.39 17.85 9.32
C TYR A 26 11.19 16.92 9.44
N GLN A 27 10.00 17.51 9.60
CA GLN A 27 8.76 16.79 9.51
C GLN A 27 8.63 16.39 8.06
N VAL A 28 9.04 15.15 7.78
CA VAL A 28 8.79 14.50 6.50
C VAL A 28 7.27 14.47 6.35
N LYS A 29 6.73 15.45 5.62
CA LYS A 29 5.33 15.50 5.25
C LYS A 29 5.12 14.45 4.17
N SER A 30 4.88 13.22 4.62
CA SER A 30 4.47 12.11 3.79
C SER A 30 2.96 11.96 3.84
N ASN A 31 2.40 11.35 2.81
CA ASN A 31 1.04 10.81 2.82
C ASN A 31 0.92 9.52 3.67
N LEU A 32 1.99 9.09 4.35
CA LEU A 32 2.00 7.95 5.27
C LEU A 32 1.53 8.37 6.66
N ASP A 33 0.46 7.75 7.13
CA ASP A 33 -0.04 7.89 8.50
C ASP A 33 0.58 6.81 9.41
N PRO A 34 1.46 7.18 10.37
CA PRO A 34 2.12 6.23 11.26
C PRO A 34 1.16 5.37 12.09
N HIS A 35 -0.06 5.86 12.34
CA HIS A 35 -1.06 5.12 13.12
C HIS A 35 -1.72 3.99 12.30
N ASN A 36 -1.68 4.08 10.98
CA ASN A 36 -2.36 3.16 10.06
C ASN A 36 -1.42 2.35 9.15
N ILE A 37 -0.10 2.39 9.40
CA ILE A 37 0.91 1.65 8.61
C ILE A 37 0.58 0.16 8.49
N LYS A 38 0.19 -0.51 9.59
CA LYS A 38 -0.14 -1.94 9.55
C LYS A 38 -1.29 -2.25 8.59
N GLU A 39 -2.32 -1.40 8.60
CA GLU A 39 -3.49 -1.55 7.75
C GLU A 39 -3.13 -1.27 6.28
N TYR A 40 -2.35 -0.21 6.02
CA TYR A 40 -1.90 0.15 4.68
C TYR A 40 -1.06 -0.95 4.01
N PHE A 41 -0.19 -1.60 4.78
CA PHE A 41 0.72 -2.63 4.26
C PHE A 41 0.23 -4.07 4.47
N LYS A 42 -0.97 -4.31 4.99
CA LYS A 42 -1.44 -5.69 5.29
C LYS A 42 -1.47 -6.61 4.07
N THR A 43 -1.70 -6.05 2.88
CA THR A 43 -1.71 -6.79 1.62
C THR A 43 -0.34 -7.38 1.28
N SER A 44 0.75 -6.80 1.78
CA SER A 44 2.11 -7.31 1.56
C SER A 44 2.36 -8.70 2.15
N GLY A 45 1.53 -9.12 3.11
CA GLY A 45 1.59 -10.47 3.69
C GLY A 45 0.92 -11.56 2.84
N VAL A 46 0.24 -11.20 1.76
CA VAL A 46 -0.52 -12.12 0.89
C VAL A 46 0.18 -12.26 -0.45
N GLN A 47 0.62 -13.47 -0.77
CA GLN A 47 1.27 -13.77 -2.05
C GLN A 47 0.23 -13.98 -3.16
N VAL A 48 0.50 -13.46 -4.35
CA VAL A 48 -0.27 -13.80 -5.54
C VAL A 48 0.43 -14.97 -6.22
N MET A 49 -0.24 -16.11 -6.31
CA MET A 49 0.30 -17.33 -6.91
C MET A 49 -0.49 -17.73 -8.14
N SER A 50 0.20 -18.32 -9.11
CA SER A 50 -0.43 -19.11 -10.17
C SER A 50 -0.93 -20.46 -9.62
N PRO A 51 -1.86 -21.13 -10.30
CA PRO A 51 -2.28 -22.47 -9.93
C PRO A 51 -1.10 -23.46 -9.84
N HIS A 52 -0.10 -23.34 -10.73
CA HIS A 52 1.06 -24.24 -10.76
C HIS A 52 2.00 -24.03 -9.56
N GLU A 53 2.29 -22.78 -9.18
CA GLU A 53 3.10 -22.47 -8.00
C GLU A 53 2.41 -22.95 -6.71
N LEU A 54 1.08 -22.84 -6.64
CA LEU A 54 0.34 -23.33 -5.48
C LEU A 54 0.45 -24.86 -5.33
N LEU A 55 0.53 -25.61 -6.43
CA LEU A 55 0.69 -27.07 -6.41
C LEU A 55 2.04 -27.53 -5.86
N THR A 56 3.05 -26.66 -5.79
CA THR A 56 4.34 -27.00 -5.19
C THR A 56 4.35 -26.87 -3.66
N HIS A 57 3.22 -26.53 -3.05
CA HIS A 57 3.07 -26.33 -1.60
C HIS A 57 1.93 -27.21 -1.07
N ASN A 58 2.03 -27.65 0.18
CA ASN A 58 0.87 -28.09 0.95
C ASN A 58 0.08 -26.86 1.39
N TYR A 59 -1.23 -26.87 1.12
CA TYR A 59 -2.09 -25.75 1.43
C TYR A 59 -3.47 -26.20 1.89
N LYS A 60 -4.13 -25.32 2.63
CA LYS A 60 -5.56 -25.43 2.96
C LYS A 60 -6.31 -24.29 2.30
N VAL A 61 -7.41 -24.62 1.62
CA VAL A 61 -8.32 -23.59 1.09
C VAL A 61 -9.07 -22.94 2.25
N ILE A 62 -8.96 -21.62 2.35
CA ILE A 62 -9.73 -20.82 3.32
C ILE A 62 -11.11 -20.51 2.75
N GLY A 63 -11.17 -20.24 1.43
CA GLY A 63 -12.42 -20.04 0.71
C GLY A 63 -12.23 -19.23 -0.56
N THR A 64 -13.34 -18.90 -1.21
CA THR A 64 -13.36 -17.94 -2.32
C THR A 64 -13.54 -16.54 -1.76
N ILE A 65 -12.84 -15.58 -2.36
CA ILE A 65 -12.94 -14.15 -2.06
C ILE A 65 -13.31 -13.45 -3.36
N GLU A 66 -14.34 -12.62 -3.25
CA GLU A 66 -14.74 -11.65 -4.26
C GLU A 66 -14.21 -10.28 -3.86
N GLY A 67 -13.72 -9.53 -4.84
CA GLY A 67 -13.38 -8.12 -4.64
C GLY A 67 -13.78 -7.28 -5.82
N ASP A 68 -14.10 -6.03 -5.52
CA ASP A 68 -14.93 -5.18 -6.35
C ASP A 68 -14.27 -3.83 -6.61
N SER A 69 -14.54 -3.26 -7.77
CA SER A 69 -14.25 -1.88 -8.12
C SER A 69 -15.52 -1.27 -8.68
N CYS A 70 -15.97 -0.17 -8.09
CA CYS A 70 -17.21 0.52 -8.46
C CYS A 70 -16.93 2.01 -8.66
N GLN A 71 -17.38 2.56 -9.78
CA GLN A 71 -17.45 3.99 -10.01
C GLN A 71 -18.83 4.50 -9.60
N GLU A 72 -18.97 5.05 -8.40
CA GLU A 72 -20.26 5.55 -7.89
C GLU A 72 -20.65 6.90 -8.51
N LYS A 73 -19.65 7.72 -8.88
CA LYS A 73 -19.86 9.08 -9.39
C LYS A 73 -19.07 9.32 -10.66
N SER A 74 -19.63 10.15 -11.55
CA SER A 74 -19.03 10.44 -12.85
C SER A 74 -17.68 11.17 -12.77
N ASN A 75 -17.36 11.80 -11.63
CA ASN A 75 -16.07 12.45 -11.39
C ASN A 75 -15.02 11.54 -10.73
N GLN A 76 -15.35 10.27 -10.45
CA GLN A 76 -14.40 9.26 -10.01
C GLN A 76 -13.81 8.53 -11.22
N PRO A 77 -12.62 7.90 -11.09
CA PRO A 77 -12.11 6.98 -12.10
C PRO A 77 -13.12 5.87 -12.40
N PRO A 78 -13.22 5.39 -13.65
CA PRO A 78 -13.97 4.19 -13.97
C PRO A 78 -13.49 2.98 -13.16
N ALA A 79 -14.37 2.02 -12.93
CA ALA A 79 -14.01 0.76 -12.29
C ALA A 79 -12.94 0.02 -13.10
N ASP A 80 -12.00 -0.61 -12.38
CA ASP A 80 -10.92 -1.36 -13.00
C ASP A 80 -10.53 -2.63 -12.23
N ILE A 81 -9.89 -3.53 -12.97
CA ILE A 81 -9.46 -4.84 -12.48
C ILE A 81 -8.42 -4.70 -11.37
N VAL A 82 -7.57 -3.67 -11.40
CA VAL A 82 -6.48 -3.51 -10.42
C VAL A 82 -7.07 -3.23 -9.05
N HIS A 83 -8.01 -2.30 -8.94
CA HIS A 83 -8.68 -1.98 -7.67
C HIS A 83 -9.47 -3.19 -7.14
N ALA A 84 -10.19 -3.92 -7.99
CA ALA A 84 -10.91 -5.14 -7.59
C ALA A 84 -9.96 -6.22 -7.03
N ARG A 85 -8.76 -6.37 -7.63
CA ARG A 85 -7.73 -7.28 -7.14
C ARG A 85 -7.10 -6.81 -5.83
N VAL A 86 -6.89 -5.50 -5.64
CA VAL A 86 -6.41 -4.94 -4.37
C VAL A 86 -7.43 -5.17 -3.26
N ASP A 87 -8.72 -5.03 -3.55
CA ASP A 87 -9.79 -5.37 -2.60
C ASP A 87 -9.77 -6.85 -2.20
N ILE A 88 -9.55 -7.77 -3.16
CA ILE A 88 -9.30 -9.19 -2.85
C ILE A 88 -8.12 -9.35 -1.89
N LEU A 89 -6.98 -8.69 -2.14
CA LEU A 89 -5.80 -8.82 -1.28
C LEU A 89 -6.06 -8.30 0.14
N ASN A 90 -6.79 -7.19 0.26
CA ASN A 90 -7.22 -6.66 1.55
C ASN A 90 -8.13 -7.64 2.30
N LYS A 91 -9.14 -8.19 1.62
CA LYS A 91 -10.06 -9.20 2.18
C LYS A 91 -9.32 -10.50 2.53
N ALA A 92 -8.34 -10.91 1.73
CA ALA A 92 -7.50 -12.08 1.99
C ALA A 92 -6.61 -11.91 3.23
N ALA A 93 -5.97 -10.75 3.36
CA ALA A 93 -5.18 -10.39 4.54
C ALA A 93 -6.04 -10.39 5.82
N ASN A 94 -7.25 -9.81 5.75
CA ASN A 94 -8.23 -9.82 6.84
C ASN A 94 -8.68 -11.24 7.23
N ARG A 95 -8.62 -12.20 6.29
CA ARG A 95 -8.91 -13.62 6.53
C ARG A 95 -7.65 -14.45 6.84
N HIS A 96 -6.52 -13.79 7.11
CA HIS A 96 -5.24 -14.41 7.44
C HIS A 96 -4.72 -15.42 6.39
N ALA A 97 -5.10 -15.22 5.12
CA ALA A 97 -4.57 -15.99 4.01
C ALA A 97 -3.10 -15.67 3.79
N ASP A 98 -2.32 -16.68 3.38
CA ASP A 98 -0.91 -16.49 2.99
C ASP A 98 -0.78 -16.24 1.50
N ALA A 99 -1.73 -16.74 0.70
CA ALA A 99 -1.74 -16.55 -0.73
C ALA A 99 -3.16 -16.51 -1.33
N VAL A 100 -3.26 -15.94 -2.53
CA VAL A 100 -4.44 -15.99 -3.38
C VAL A 100 -4.08 -16.50 -4.78
N VAL A 101 -5.01 -17.22 -5.40
CA VAL A 101 -4.96 -17.60 -6.82
C VAL A 101 -6.17 -16.98 -7.50
N PHE A 102 -5.94 -16.00 -8.37
CA PHE A 102 -7.00 -15.34 -9.13
C PHE A 102 -7.62 -16.31 -10.15
N ALA A 103 -8.95 -16.27 -10.27
CA ALA A 103 -9.70 -17.07 -11.22
C ALA A 103 -10.09 -16.25 -12.45
N HIS A 104 -11.05 -15.34 -12.30
CA HIS A 104 -11.53 -14.48 -13.38
C HIS A 104 -12.05 -13.15 -12.82
N CYS A 105 -12.21 -12.18 -13.72
CA CYS A 105 -12.84 -10.91 -13.44
C CYS A 105 -13.93 -10.66 -14.48
N ILE A 106 -15.01 -10.00 -14.06
CA ILE A 106 -16.17 -9.71 -14.87
C ILE A 106 -16.45 -8.22 -14.76
N SER A 107 -16.64 -7.57 -15.90
CA SER A 107 -17.15 -6.20 -15.96
C SER A 107 -18.65 -6.23 -16.11
N PHE A 108 -19.32 -5.42 -15.31
CA PHE A 108 -20.77 -5.28 -15.33
C PHE A 108 -21.17 -3.97 -16.01
N PRO A 109 -22.33 -3.94 -16.70
CA PRO A 109 -22.91 -2.70 -17.18
C PRO A 109 -23.28 -1.78 -16.01
N ALA A 110 -23.47 -0.49 -16.30
CA ALA A 110 -23.93 0.47 -15.31
C ALA A 110 -25.25 0.04 -14.67
N ASP A 111 -25.37 0.22 -13.36
CA ASP A 111 -26.60 0.04 -12.60
C ASP A 111 -26.95 1.31 -11.79
N ASN A 112 -27.87 1.20 -10.84
CA ASN A 112 -28.31 2.33 -10.02
C ASN A 112 -27.31 2.74 -8.93
N VAL A 113 -26.25 1.97 -8.71
CA VAL A 113 -25.21 2.19 -7.70
C VAL A 113 -23.87 2.52 -8.36
N CYS A 114 -23.48 1.76 -9.37
CA CYS A 114 -22.19 1.84 -10.06
C CYS A 114 -22.39 2.22 -11.53
N LEU A 115 -21.81 3.35 -11.94
CA LEU A 115 -21.75 3.78 -13.35
C LEU A 115 -20.83 2.88 -14.19
N SER A 116 -19.86 2.23 -13.54
CA SER A 116 -19.10 1.10 -14.06
C SER A 116 -18.69 0.22 -12.89
N SER A 117 -18.65 -1.10 -13.11
CA SER A 117 -18.30 -2.07 -12.07
C SER A 117 -17.45 -3.22 -12.61
N VAL A 118 -16.50 -3.67 -11.80
CA VAL A 118 -15.67 -4.85 -12.05
C VAL A 118 -15.62 -5.68 -10.76
N SER A 119 -16.00 -6.95 -10.84
CA SER A 119 -15.79 -7.92 -9.76
C SER A 119 -14.79 -8.97 -10.19
N CYS A 120 -13.83 -9.26 -9.32
CA CYS A 120 -12.86 -10.32 -9.48
C CYS A 120 -13.09 -11.40 -8.44
N PHE A 121 -12.69 -12.63 -8.77
CA PHE A 121 -12.79 -13.78 -7.88
C PHE A 121 -11.43 -14.44 -7.72
N ALA A 122 -11.09 -14.83 -6.50
CA ALA A 122 -9.88 -15.57 -6.18
C ALA A 122 -10.12 -16.63 -5.12
N LYS A 123 -9.30 -17.69 -5.17
CA LYS A 123 -9.21 -18.66 -4.08
C LYS A 123 -8.17 -18.18 -3.08
N ALA A 124 -8.53 -18.03 -1.82
CA ALA A 124 -7.62 -17.72 -0.74
C ALA A 124 -7.19 -18.99 -0.01
N VAL A 125 -5.90 -19.08 0.30
CA VAL A 125 -5.30 -20.28 0.88
C VAL A 125 -4.36 -19.95 2.04
N LYS A 126 -4.25 -20.91 2.96
CA LYS A 126 -3.22 -20.96 4.00
C LYS A 126 -2.14 -21.93 3.53
N LEU A 127 -0.89 -21.50 3.51
CA LEU A 127 0.23 -22.41 3.24
C LEU A 127 0.55 -23.15 4.53
N LEU A 128 0.72 -24.47 4.45
CA LEU A 128 0.97 -25.34 5.61
C LEU A 128 2.47 -25.59 5.84
N ASP A 129 3.29 -25.32 4.83
CA ASP A 129 4.75 -25.51 4.89
C ASP A 129 5.50 -24.23 5.28
N LYS A 130 4.78 -23.22 5.78
CA LYS A 130 5.32 -21.89 6.13
C LYS A 130 5.72 -21.81 7.60
#